data_AF-L8WV69-F1
#
_entry.id   AF-L8WV69-F1
#
_cell.length_a   1.000
_cell.length_b   1.000
_cell.length_c   1.000
_cell.angle_alpha   90.00
_cell.angle_beta   90.00
_cell.angle_gamma   90.00
#
_symmetry.space_group_name_H-M   'P 1'
#
loop_
_entity.id
_entity.type
_entity.pdbx_description
1 polymer ?
#
loop_
_entity_poly.entity_id
_entity_poly.type
_entity_poly.pdbx_seq_one_letter_code
_entity_poly.pdbx_strand_id
1 'polypeptide(L)'
;MTTSPKRRVCSRLLSPGEKGGLIELIRNLVTTTTSHPDVRRDLMDWGVWVLEFSKCRSLKPRVCIQLANARNTHGQQVFAVGEFWNSDVAKLVRDIRAFPGEMCFFDVPLHQNFFLAGQQGSKFDLRKILHGSLVQARPRDACTFVDNHDTRPEGSLVSWVGLVACYQPARDVSLTIHRCVYHGDIFPDPESHIGRDLPAKIEVLCAARKLYAYGGLRDYFTEKNLIGFVRSGDDKHPGGCAVVMCNLLESERTGETGIAMNVGANNAGSWKNLLDPSATTVTVPSSGNGWFPCSEQVAVWVKS
;
A
#
# COMPACT_ATOMS: atom_id res chain seq x y z
N MET A 1 17.59 25.02 39.13
CA MET A 1 17.42 23.58 39.42
C MET A 1 16.01 23.37 39.95
N THR A 2 15.15 22.66 39.20
CA THR A 2 14.01 21.86 39.69
C THR A 2 13.30 21.27 38.47
N THR A 3 13.92 20.25 37.87
CA THR A 3 13.21 19.38 36.92
C THR A 3 12.18 18.57 37.68
N SER A 4 10.90 18.72 37.31
CA SER A 4 9.80 17.90 37.81
C SER A 4 10.13 16.39 37.71
N PRO A 5 9.77 15.57 38.72
CA PRO A 5 10.07 14.13 38.75
C PRO A 5 9.48 13.33 37.57
N LYS A 6 8.55 13.92 36.80
CA LYS A 6 7.85 13.27 35.67
C LYS A 6 8.66 13.16 34.38
N ARG A 7 9.81 13.85 34.25
CA ARG A 7 10.67 13.74 33.04
C ARG A 7 11.54 12.48 32.99
N ARG A 8 11.64 11.69 34.06
CA ARG A 8 12.59 10.56 34.15
C ARG A 8 12.13 9.25 33.51
N VAL A 9 10.85 9.07 33.24
CA VAL A 9 10.35 7.77 32.72
C VAL A 9 10.63 7.65 31.21
N CYS A 10 10.46 8.73 30.44
CA CYS A 10 10.74 8.71 28.99
C CYS A 10 12.21 8.98 28.63
N SER A 11 12.98 9.69 29.48
CA SER A 11 14.39 10.02 29.17
C SER A 11 15.36 8.84 29.34
N ARG A 12 14.91 7.70 29.88
CA ARG A 12 15.74 6.50 30.05
C ARG A 12 15.69 5.51 28.88
N LEU A 13 14.82 5.74 27.89
CA LEU A 13 14.62 4.82 26.77
C LEU A 13 15.25 5.29 25.45
N LEU A 14 15.89 6.45 25.43
CA LEU A 14 16.54 6.99 24.24
C LEU A 14 17.94 7.49 24.60
N SER A 15 18.92 6.60 24.46
CA SER A 15 20.32 6.99 24.38
C SER A 15 20.54 7.75 23.06
N PRO A 16 21.25 8.88 23.05
CA PRO A 16 21.49 9.64 21.83
C PRO A 16 22.50 8.88 20.95
N GLY A 17 21.99 8.09 20.01
CA GLY A 17 22.82 7.32 19.08
C GLY A 17 22.07 6.41 18.10
N GLU A 18 20.86 5.96 18.43
CA GLU A 18 20.13 5.03 17.58
C GLU A 18 19.16 5.76 16.63
N LYS A 19 19.50 5.77 15.34
CA LYS A 19 18.62 6.21 14.24
C LYS A 19 17.61 5.12 13.86
N GLY A 20 16.94 4.55 14.86
CA GLY A 20 15.76 3.71 14.66
C GLY A 20 14.51 4.60 14.65
N GLY A 21 13.70 4.51 13.60
CA GLY A 21 12.51 5.34 13.43
C GLY A 21 11.56 5.26 14.63
N LEU A 22 10.80 6.35 14.83
CA LEU A 22 9.81 6.61 15.90
C LEU A 22 8.65 5.58 16.02
N ILE A 23 8.78 4.40 15.42
CA ILE A 23 7.74 3.41 15.17
C ILE A 23 7.49 2.49 16.38
N GLU A 24 8.47 2.26 17.26
CA GLU A 24 8.33 1.29 18.37
C GLU A 24 7.57 1.78 19.62
N LEU A 25 7.31 3.08 19.78
CA LEU A 25 6.80 3.61 21.05
C LEU A 25 5.29 3.37 21.31
N ILE A 26 4.54 2.83 20.34
CA ILE A 26 3.07 2.95 20.29
C ILE A 26 2.32 1.64 20.67
N ARG A 27 3.04 0.58 21.08
CA ARG A 27 2.41 -0.75 21.31
C ARG A 27 1.52 -0.87 22.56
N ASN A 28 1.71 -0.08 23.61
CA ASN A 28 1.15 -0.36 24.95
C ASN A 28 0.02 0.58 25.46
N LEU A 29 -0.65 1.36 24.60
CA LEU A 29 -1.58 2.41 25.05
C LEU A 29 -3.04 2.20 24.61
N VAL A 30 -3.62 0.99 24.71
CA VAL A 30 -5.08 0.85 24.54
C VAL A 30 -5.68 -0.23 25.44
N THR A 31 -6.28 0.20 26.55
CA THR A 31 -7.69 -0.01 26.94
C THR A 31 -7.86 0.38 28.42
N THR A 32 -9.00 0.99 28.76
CA THR A 32 -9.43 1.55 30.07
C THR A 32 -8.79 2.86 30.56
N THR A 33 -7.55 3.20 30.23
CA THR A 33 -6.85 4.41 30.74
C THR A 33 -7.07 5.70 29.94
N THR A 34 -7.53 5.62 28.69
CA THR A 34 -7.70 6.78 27.79
C THR A 34 -9.01 7.54 28.00
N SER A 35 -9.87 7.11 28.93
CA SER A 35 -11.07 7.85 29.36
C SER A 35 -10.76 8.91 30.42
N HIS A 36 -9.64 8.79 31.14
CA HIS A 36 -9.25 9.76 32.15
C HIS A 36 -8.85 11.09 31.49
N PRO A 37 -9.40 12.24 31.93
CA PRO A 37 -9.19 13.53 31.28
C PRO A 37 -7.71 13.94 31.22
N ASP A 38 -6.94 13.66 32.28
CA ASP A 38 -5.50 13.97 32.30
C ASP A 38 -4.71 13.11 31.31
N VAL A 39 -5.06 11.83 31.13
CA VAL A 39 -4.39 10.96 30.14
C VAL A 39 -4.71 11.44 28.73
N ARG A 40 -5.94 11.91 28.48
CA ARG A 40 -6.30 12.54 27.20
C ARG A 40 -5.49 13.80 26.96
N ARG A 41 -5.35 14.67 27.96
CA ARG A 41 -4.55 15.89 27.85
C ARG A 41 -3.08 15.58 27.58
N ASP A 42 -2.46 14.68 28.33
CA ASP A 42 -1.06 14.28 28.11
C ASP A 42 -0.86 13.71 26.70
N LEU A 43 -1.80 12.91 26.20
CA LEU A 43 -1.75 12.39 24.83
C LEU A 43 -1.84 13.52 23.80
N MET A 44 -2.70 14.52 24.02
CA MET A 44 -2.81 15.69 23.15
C MET A 44 -1.50 16.48 23.08
N ASP A 45 -0.95 16.81 24.26
CA ASP A 45 0.28 17.59 24.38
C ASP A 45 1.46 16.84 23.76
N TRP A 46 1.51 15.51 23.92
CA TRP A 46 2.51 14.67 23.27
C TRP A 46 2.38 14.69 21.74
N GLY A 47 1.16 14.66 21.19
CA GLY A 47 0.94 14.75 19.74
C GLY A 47 1.47 16.05 19.15
N VAL A 48 1.23 17.18 19.82
CA VAL A 48 1.78 18.50 19.45
C VAL A 48 3.31 18.48 19.52
N TRP A 49 3.86 18.00 20.65
CA TRP A 49 5.31 17.91 20.84
C TRP A 49 6.00 17.07 19.76
N VAL A 50 5.42 15.93 19.36
CA VAL A 50 5.96 15.08 18.30
C VAL A 50 6.04 15.83 16.97
N LEU A 51 5.01 16.60 16.62
CA LEU A 51 5.00 17.36 15.35
C LEU A 51 6.02 18.51 15.37
N GLU A 52 6.11 19.23 16.48
CA GLU A 52 7.10 20.31 16.65
C GLU A 52 8.54 19.78 16.62
N PHE A 53 8.79 18.68 17.35
CA PHE A 53 10.11 18.08 17.46
C PHE A 53 10.58 17.49 16.12
N SER A 54 9.71 16.72 15.46
CA SER A 54 10.07 16.02 14.22
C SER A 54 10.03 16.91 12.98
N LYS A 55 9.31 18.05 13.02
CA LYS A 55 8.93 18.86 11.85
C LYS A 55 8.22 18.03 10.76
N CYS A 56 7.71 16.84 11.09
CA CYS A 56 7.04 15.96 10.14
C CYS A 56 5.61 16.41 9.84
N ARG A 57 5.16 16.23 8.59
CA ARG A 57 3.80 16.53 8.14
C ARG A 57 2.88 15.31 8.09
N SER A 58 3.27 14.21 8.73
CA SER A 58 2.51 12.97 8.75
C SER A 58 2.62 12.27 10.10
N LEU A 59 1.51 11.68 10.57
CA LEU A 59 1.43 10.91 11.82
C LEU A 59 0.67 9.59 11.58
N LYS A 60 1.07 8.51 12.28
CA LYS A 60 0.24 7.30 12.43
C LYS A 60 -0.36 7.28 13.85
N PRO A 61 -1.50 7.95 14.07
CA PRO A 61 -2.10 8.00 15.40
C PRO A 61 -2.82 6.69 15.70
N ARG A 62 -2.49 6.06 16.84
CA ARG A 62 -3.39 5.11 17.48
C ARG A 62 -4.51 5.80 18.28
N VAL A 63 -4.35 7.10 18.57
CA VAL A 63 -5.31 7.91 19.34
C VAL A 63 -5.71 9.14 18.52
N CYS A 64 -6.91 9.09 17.95
CA CYS A 64 -7.44 10.07 16.99
C CYS A 64 -7.54 11.51 17.54
N ILE A 65 -7.68 11.62 18.85
CA ILE A 65 -7.68 12.86 19.64
C ILE A 65 -6.44 13.73 19.30
N GLN A 66 -5.26 13.13 19.09
CA GLN A 66 -4.00 13.82 18.80
C GLN A 66 -3.98 14.58 17.46
N LEU A 67 -4.75 14.13 16.45
CA LEU A 67 -4.78 14.76 15.13
C LEU A 67 -5.58 16.07 15.09
N ALA A 68 -6.71 16.10 15.80
CA ALA A 68 -7.57 17.28 15.83
C ALA A 68 -6.85 18.47 16.48
N ASN A 69 -6.18 18.23 17.62
CA ASN A 69 -5.38 19.26 18.28
C ASN A 69 -4.17 19.68 17.44
N ALA A 70 -3.44 18.74 16.84
CA ALA A 70 -2.32 19.04 15.95
C ALA A 70 -2.67 19.99 14.79
N ARG A 71 -3.81 19.75 14.11
CA ARG A 71 -4.26 20.58 12.99
C ARG A 71 -4.73 21.96 13.43
N ASN A 72 -5.46 22.02 14.54
CA ASN A 72 -5.94 23.28 15.12
C ASN A 72 -4.78 24.16 15.60
N THR A 73 -3.71 23.56 16.13
CA THR A 73 -2.55 24.30 16.66
C THR A 73 -1.59 24.78 15.56
N HIS A 74 -1.40 24.01 14.48
CA HIS A 74 -0.35 24.30 13.50
C HIS A 74 -0.84 24.79 12.13
N GLY A 75 -2.16 24.81 11.86
CA GLY A 75 -2.73 25.29 10.59
C GLY A 75 -2.28 24.49 9.35
N GLN A 76 -1.66 23.32 9.55
CA GLN A 76 -1.12 22.49 8.49
C GLN A 76 -2.00 21.25 8.27
N GLN A 77 -2.23 20.93 6.98
CA GLN A 77 -2.82 19.67 6.57
C GLN A 77 -1.83 18.52 6.87
N VAL A 78 -1.95 17.92 8.05
CA VAL A 78 -1.17 16.73 8.44
C VAL A 78 -1.82 15.49 7.84
N PHE A 79 -1.07 14.69 7.08
CA PHE A 79 -1.56 13.39 6.61
C PHE A 79 -1.59 12.37 7.76
N ALA A 80 -2.66 11.60 7.88
CA ALA A 80 -2.80 10.62 8.93
C ALA A 80 -3.43 9.32 8.46
N VAL A 81 -2.97 8.21 9.04
CA VAL A 81 -3.49 6.87 8.80
C VAL A 81 -3.82 6.17 10.10
N GLY A 82 -5.04 5.65 10.21
CA GLY A 82 -5.51 4.86 11.33
C GLY A 82 -5.20 3.38 11.15
N GLU A 83 -4.63 2.79 12.19
CA GLU A 83 -4.34 1.36 12.27
C GLU A 83 -5.48 0.64 13.02
N PHE A 84 -6.64 0.57 12.36
CA PHE A 84 -7.78 -0.20 12.85
C PHE A 84 -7.72 -1.60 12.22
N TRP A 85 -7.33 -2.60 13.02
CA TRP A 85 -7.15 -3.95 12.50
C TRP A 85 -8.46 -4.72 12.46
N ASN A 86 -9.17 -4.64 11.33
CA ASN A 86 -10.43 -5.35 11.13
C ASN A 86 -10.59 -5.84 9.69
N SER A 87 -10.86 -7.13 9.50
CA SER A 87 -11.11 -7.72 8.18
C SER A 87 -12.54 -7.50 7.68
N ASP A 88 -13.46 -7.04 8.54
CA ASP A 88 -14.83 -6.69 8.16
C ASP A 88 -14.91 -5.21 7.73
N VAL A 89 -15.05 -4.97 6.43
CA VAL A 89 -15.17 -3.63 5.86
C VAL A 89 -16.34 -2.84 6.43
N ALA A 90 -17.44 -3.48 6.84
CA ALA A 90 -18.57 -2.77 7.44
C ALA A 90 -18.21 -2.18 8.81
N LYS A 91 -17.33 -2.85 9.58
CA LYS A 91 -16.78 -2.29 10.82
C LYS A 91 -15.88 -1.09 10.53
N LEU A 92 -14.94 -1.20 9.59
CA LEU A 92 -14.08 -0.08 9.20
C LEU A 92 -14.89 1.13 8.68
N VAL A 93 -15.91 0.89 7.87
CA VAL A 93 -16.79 1.97 7.37
C VAL A 93 -17.55 2.64 8.52
N ARG A 94 -17.93 1.91 9.58
CA ARG A 94 -18.51 2.51 10.78
C ARG A 94 -17.49 3.35 11.53
N ASP A 95 -16.27 2.86 11.70
CA ASP A 95 -15.19 3.60 12.38
C ASP A 95 -14.84 4.89 11.63
N ILE A 96 -14.76 4.85 10.30
CA ILE A 96 -14.50 6.02 9.43
C ILE A 96 -15.54 7.13 9.63
N ARG A 97 -16.81 6.80 9.93
CA ARG A 97 -17.85 7.81 10.15
C ARG A 97 -17.59 8.66 11.39
N ALA A 98 -16.79 8.17 12.35
CA ALA A 98 -16.36 8.95 13.50
C ALA A 98 -15.25 9.96 13.15
N PHE A 99 -14.66 9.88 11.95
CA PHE A 99 -13.50 10.69 11.50
C PHE A 99 -13.68 11.26 10.08
N PRO A 100 -14.79 11.97 9.80
CA PRO A 100 -15.15 12.35 8.43
C PRO A 100 -14.11 13.30 7.80
N GLY A 101 -13.38 12.80 6.79
CA GLY A 101 -12.37 13.59 6.08
C GLY A 101 -11.12 13.89 6.89
N GLU A 102 -10.98 13.27 8.07
CA GLU A 102 -9.85 13.55 8.96
C GLU A 102 -8.64 12.68 8.67
N MET A 103 -8.79 11.46 8.19
CA MET A 103 -7.67 10.54 8.02
C MET A 103 -8.02 9.40 7.08
N CYS A 104 -7.00 8.71 6.58
CA CYS A 104 -7.17 7.43 5.90
C CYS A 104 -7.07 6.27 6.90
N PHE A 105 -7.44 5.07 6.47
CA PHE A 105 -7.45 3.85 7.27
C PHE A 105 -6.76 2.73 6.52
N PHE A 106 -5.96 1.92 7.20
CA PHE A 106 -5.36 0.77 6.56
C PHE A 106 -6.43 -0.19 6.00
N ASP A 107 -6.28 -0.57 4.74
CA ASP A 107 -7.18 -1.52 4.06
C ASP A 107 -6.83 -2.96 4.44
N VAL A 108 -7.08 -3.30 5.71
CA VAL A 108 -6.85 -4.64 6.25
C VAL A 108 -7.66 -5.73 5.51
N PRO A 109 -8.91 -5.49 5.06
CA PRO A 109 -9.61 -6.48 4.25
C PRO A 109 -8.91 -6.77 2.91
N LEU A 110 -8.35 -5.76 2.23
CA LEU A 110 -7.55 -5.98 1.02
C LEU A 110 -6.26 -6.75 1.31
N HIS A 111 -5.55 -6.42 2.40
CA HIS A 111 -4.40 -7.19 2.87
C HIS A 111 -4.75 -8.67 3.03
N GLN A 112 -5.87 -8.98 3.69
CA GLN A 112 -6.34 -10.35 3.87
C GLN A 112 -6.66 -11.04 2.54
N ASN A 113 -7.21 -10.33 1.54
CA ASN A 113 -7.42 -10.90 0.22
C ASN A 113 -6.10 -11.27 -0.46
N PHE A 114 -5.04 -10.46 -0.32
CA PHE A 114 -3.72 -10.82 -0.85
C PHE A 114 -3.12 -12.02 -0.14
N PHE A 115 -3.23 -12.05 1.20
CA PHE A 115 -2.74 -13.17 1.99
C PHE A 115 -3.43 -14.47 1.57
N LEU A 116 -4.76 -14.46 1.42
CA LEU A 116 -5.52 -15.62 0.94
C LEU A 116 -5.15 -16.01 -0.50
N ALA A 117 -4.92 -15.04 -1.38
CA ALA A 117 -4.48 -15.30 -2.75
C ALA A 117 -3.11 -15.97 -2.80
N GLY A 118 -2.16 -15.51 -1.98
CA GLY A 118 -0.84 -16.14 -1.82
C GLY A 118 -0.93 -17.57 -1.29
N GLN A 119 -1.78 -17.81 -0.28
CA GLN A 119 -1.95 -19.13 0.34
C GLN A 119 -2.65 -20.14 -0.57
N GLN A 120 -3.61 -19.69 -1.38
CA GLN A 120 -4.43 -20.58 -2.22
C GLN A 120 -3.87 -20.76 -3.63
N GLY A 121 -2.96 -19.90 -4.08
CA GLY A 121 -2.45 -19.90 -5.45
C GLY A 121 -3.58 -19.86 -6.48
N SER A 122 -3.51 -20.70 -7.51
CA SER A 122 -4.49 -20.85 -8.61
C SER A 122 -5.91 -21.25 -8.17
N LYS A 123 -6.10 -21.64 -6.90
CA LYS A 123 -7.44 -21.90 -6.34
C LYS A 123 -8.18 -20.60 -6.06
N PHE A 124 -7.47 -19.53 -5.70
CA PHE A 124 -8.05 -18.21 -5.49
C PHE A 124 -8.56 -17.62 -6.81
N ASP A 125 -9.71 -16.95 -6.77
CA ASP A 125 -10.27 -16.24 -7.92
C ASP A 125 -9.82 -14.77 -7.90
N LEU A 126 -8.81 -14.42 -8.70
CA LEU A 126 -8.21 -13.08 -8.73
C LEU A 126 -9.23 -12.00 -9.09
N ARG A 127 -10.30 -12.33 -9.79
CA ARG A 127 -11.39 -11.37 -10.08
C ARG A 127 -12.03 -10.82 -8.82
N LYS A 128 -11.92 -11.55 -7.70
CA LYS A 128 -12.45 -11.18 -6.39
C LYS A 128 -11.42 -10.49 -5.49
N ILE A 129 -10.22 -10.18 -5.97
CA ILE A 129 -9.12 -9.66 -5.12
C ILE A 129 -9.48 -8.38 -4.37
N LEU A 130 -10.37 -7.55 -4.93
CA LEU A 130 -10.87 -6.35 -4.25
C LEU A 130 -12.16 -6.55 -3.46
N HIS A 131 -12.82 -7.69 -3.58
CA HIS A 131 -14.17 -7.84 -3.01
C HIS A 131 -14.13 -7.69 -1.50
N GLY A 132 -15.00 -6.82 -0.99
CA GLY A 132 -15.05 -6.53 0.45
C GLY A 132 -13.85 -5.71 0.96
N SER A 133 -13.06 -5.10 0.07
CA SER A 133 -11.97 -4.19 0.47
C SER A 133 -12.46 -2.79 0.82
N LEU A 134 -11.68 -2.07 1.62
CA LEU A 134 -11.95 -0.66 1.90
C LEU A 134 -11.75 0.20 0.64
N VAL A 135 -10.77 -0.11 -0.21
CA VAL A 135 -10.56 0.62 -1.47
C VAL A 135 -11.76 0.47 -2.42
N GLN A 136 -12.45 -0.69 -2.41
CA GLN A 136 -13.70 -0.87 -3.15
C GLN A 136 -14.86 -0.06 -2.55
N ALA A 137 -15.00 -0.04 -1.22
CA ALA A 137 -16.13 0.60 -0.54
C ALA A 137 -15.98 2.13 -0.40
N ARG A 138 -14.78 2.60 -0.06
CA ARG A 138 -14.45 3.99 0.27
C ARG A 138 -13.02 4.33 -0.18
N PRO A 139 -12.75 4.41 -1.50
CA PRO A 139 -11.40 4.59 -2.04
C PRO A 139 -10.66 5.80 -1.47
N ARG A 140 -11.34 6.92 -1.19
CA ARG A 140 -10.70 8.13 -0.66
C ARG A 140 -10.24 8.01 0.80
N ASP A 141 -10.79 7.05 1.54
CA ASP A 141 -10.46 6.82 2.94
C ASP A 141 -9.49 5.64 3.11
N ALA A 142 -9.14 4.94 2.02
CA ALA A 142 -8.29 3.75 2.07
C ALA A 142 -6.79 4.10 1.99
N CYS A 143 -6.02 3.49 2.89
CA CYS A 143 -4.57 3.37 2.82
C CYS A 143 -4.21 1.91 2.55
N THR A 144 -3.85 1.61 1.31
CA THR A 144 -3.64 0.26 0.82
C THR A 144 -2.19 -0.17 1.13
N PHE A 145 -2.01 -1.37 1.68
CA PHE A 145 -0.69 -1.97 1.96
C PHE A 145 -0.70 -3.48 1.65
N VAL A 146 0.50 -4.06 1.48
CA VAL A 146 0.71 -5.50 1.27
C VAL A 146 1.19 -6.17 2.54
N ASP A 147 2.15 -5.56 3.23
CA ASP A 147 2.73 -6.07 4.46
C ASP A 147 3.11 -4.91 5.38
N ASN A 148 3.31 -5.21 6.66
CA ASN A 148 3.83 -4.26 7.63
C ASN A 148 4.64 -4.98 8.72
N HIS A 149 5.17 -4.21 9.68
CA HIS A 149 5.97 -4.73 10.79
C HIS A 149 5.29 -5.78 11.68
N ASP A 150 3.96 -5.81 11.74
CA ASP A 150 3.19 -6.76 12.53
C ASP A 150 2.74 -7.97 11.70
N THR A 151 2.71 -7.92 10.36
CA THR A 151 2.24 -9.03 9.51
C THR A 151 3.27 -10.09 9.22
N ARG A 152 4.54 -9.81 9.51
CA ARG A 152 5.65 -10.76 9.36
C ARG A 152 5.48 -12.03 10.23
N PRO A 153 6.19 -13.13 9.91
CA PRO A 153 6.17 -14.36 10.71
C PRO A 153 6.46 -14.16 12.21
N GLU A 154 7.32 -13.21 12.54
CA GLU A 154 7.70 -12.82 13.90
C GLU A 154 6.79 -11.75 14.53
N GLY A 155 5.84 -11.20 13.76
CA GLY A 155 4.94 -10.14 14.17
C GLY A 155 3.71 -10.63 14.95
N SER A 156 2.94 -9.70 15.53
CA SER A 156 1.73 -10.04 16.30
C SER A 156 0.50 -10.32 15.44
N LEU A 157 0.55 -10.03 14.14
CA LEU A 157 -0.56 -10.14 13.18
C LEU A 157 -0.17 -11.00 11.97
N VAL A 158 0.55 -12.10 12.24
CA VAL A 158 1.14 -13.01 11.23
C VAL A 158 0.17 -13.29 10.08
N SER A 159 0.46 -12.68 8.93
CA SER A 159 -0.32 -12.77 7.69
C SER A 159 0.52 -12.27 6.52
N TRP A 160 1.77 -12.72 6.48
CA TRP A 160 2.76 -12.27 5.50
C TRP A 160 2.37 -12.74 4.10
N VAL A 161 2.26 -11.79 3.16
CA VAL A 161 1.75 -12.04 1.81
C VAL A 161 2.84 -12.58 0.88
N GLY A 162 4.09 -12.15 1.07
CA GLY A 162 5.21 -12.52 0.21
C GLY A 162 5.11 -11.92 -1.21
N LEU A 163 5.54 -12.68 -2.24
CA LEU A 163 5.75 -12.21 -3.63
C LEU A 163 4.49 -11.76 -4.41
N VAL A 164 3.30 -11.73 -3.78
CA VAL A 164 2.07 -11.14 -4.36
C VAL A 164 2.07 -9.60 -4.24
N ALA A 165 3.16 -9.00 -3.74
CA ALA A 165 3.32 -7.57 -3.47
C ALA A 165 3.17 -6.60 -4.67
N CYS A 166 3.00 -7.11 -5.88
CA CYS A 166 3.14 -6.33 -7.09
C CYS A 166 1.83 -5.65 -7.59
N TYR A 167 0.66 -5.98 -7.03
CA TYR A 167 -0.63 -5.45 -7.52
C TYR A 167 -0.89 -3.99 -7.17
N GLN A 168 -0.59 -3.62 -5.93
CA GLN A 168 -1.09 -2.39 -5.31
C GLN A 168 -0.41 -1.10 -5.79
N PRO A 169 0.90 -1.09 -6.12
CA PRO A 169 1.54 0.14 -6.60
C PRO A 169 0.97 0.64 -7.93
N ALA A 170 0.56 -0.27 -8.83
CA ALA A 170 0.37 0.08 -10.24
C ALA A 170 -1.09 0.41 -10.64
N ARG A 171 -2.10 -0.06 -9.89
CA ARG A 171 -3.52 0.06 -10.31
C ARG A 171 -4.16 1.42 -10.09
N ASP A 172 -3.92 2.03 -8.96
CA ASP A 172 -4.85 3.06 -8.50
C ASP A 172 -4.62 4.44 -9.14
N VAL A 173 -5.73 5.03 -9.59
CA VAL A 173 -5.79 6.30 -10.35
C VAL A 173 -5.56 7.53 -9.52
N SER A 174 -5.93 7.47 -8.24
CA SER A 174 -5.96 8.68 -7.44
C SER A 174 -4.61 8.96 -6.78
N LEU A 175 -4.17 10.22 -6.89
CA LEU A 175 -3.18 10.83 -6.00
C LEU A 175 -3.64 10.79 -4.52
N THR A 176 -4.94 10.56 -4.26
CA THR A 176 -5.53 10.54 -2.91
C THR A 176 -5.59 9.15 -2.24
N ILE A 177 -5.32 8.05 -2.95
CA ILE A 177 -5.25 6.73 -2.33
C ILE A 177 -3.83 6.58 -1.80
N HIS A 178 -3.70 6.46 -0.49
CA HIS A 178 -2.38 6.41 0.14
C HIS A 178 -1.87 4.98 0.06
N ARG A 179 -0.65 4.80 -0.44
CA ARG A 179 -0.02 3.49 -0.61
C ARG A 179 1.15 3.41 0.34
N CYS A 180 1.24 2.31 1.07
CA CYS A 180 2.34 2.09 2.00
C CYS A 180 3.21 0.96 1.46
N VAL A 181 4.41 1.31 0.98
CA VAL A 181 5.45 0.31 0.76
C VAL A 181 6.13 0.07 2.09
N TYR A 182 6.30 -1.20 2.46
CA TYR A 182 6.91 -1.55 3.72
C TYR A 182 8.43 -1.52 3.60
N HIS A 183 9.08 -0.82 4.54
CA HIS A 183 10.53 -0.66 4.58
C HIS A 183 11.26 -2.00 4.51
N GLY A 184 10.73 -3.00 5.23
CA GLY A 184 11.32 -4.32 5.32
C GLY A 184 11.31 -5.12 4.01
N ASP A 185 10.52 -4.73 3.01
CA ASP A 185 10.51 -5.38 1.69
C ASP A 185 11.56 -4.76 0.74
N ILE A 186 11.98 -3.52 1.00
CA ILE A 186 13.05 -2.83 0.25
C ILE A 186 14.42 -3.10 0.90
N PHE A 187 14.46 -3.10 2.23
CA PHE A 187 15.65 -3.33 3.03
C PHE A 187 15.43 -4.56 3.92
N PRO A 188 15.45 -5.76 3.34
CA PRO A 188 15.29 -6.99 4.10
C PRO A 188 16.48 -7.22 5.04
N ASP A 189 16.20 -7.81 6.20
CA ASP A 189 17.25 -8.25 7.11
C ASP A 189 18.12 -9.32 6.42
N PRO A 190 19.44 -9.42 6.70
CA PRO A 190 20.32 -10.39 6.03
C PRO A 190 19.86 -11.85 6.17
N GLU A 191 19.20 -12.17 7.28
CA GLU A 191 18.64 -13.50 7.58
C GLU A 191 17.21 -13.68 7.04
N SER A 192 16.67 -12.68 6.34
CA SER A 192 15.33 -12.72 5.80
C SER A 192 15.24 -13.69 4.62
N HIS A 193 14.15 -14.46 4.59
CA HIS A 193 13.79 -15.34 3.47
C HIS A 193 13.07 -14.59 2.33
N ILE A 194 13.04 -13.25 2.38
CA ILE A 194 12.52 -12.40 1.30
C ILE A 194 13.32 -12.68 0.02
N GLY A 195 12.61 -12.84 -1.10
CA GLY A 195 13.21 -13.05 -2.41
C GLY A 195 14.22 -11.94 -2.73
N ARG A 196 15.44 -12.33 -3.14
CA ARG A 196 16.56 -11.39 -3.37
C ARG A 196 16.26 -10.33 -4.44
N ASP A 197 15.28 -10.60 -5.30
CA ASP A 197 14.83 -9.73 -6.39
C ASP A 197 13.66 -8.80 -6.00
N LEU A 198 12.99 -9.04 -4.87
CA LEU A 198 11.82 -8.26 -4.45
C LEU A 198 12.10 -6.76 -4.29
N PRO A 199 13.21 -6.32 -3.64
CA PRO A 199 13.54 -4.89 -3.54
C PRO A 199 13.61 -4.21 -4.92
N ALA A 200 14.32 -4.81 -5.87
CA ALA A 200 14.47 -4.29 -7.22
C ALA A 200 13.12 -4.21 -7.96
N LYS A 201 12.28 -5.26 -7.83
CA LYS A 201 10.92 -5.25 -8.39
C LYS A 201 10.06 -4.13 -7.79
N ILE A 202 10.13 -3.90 -6.48
CA ILE A 202 9.41 -2.82 -5.80
C ILE A 202 9.88 -1.44 -6.29
N GLU A 203 11.20 -1.24 -6.46
CA GLU A 203 11.74 0.00 -7.01
C GLU A 203 11.22 0.27 -8.42
N VAL A 204 11.23 -0.75 -9.29
CA VAL A 204 10.67 -0.67 -10.64
C VAL A 204 9.18 -0.32 -10.60
N LEU A 205 8.40 -0.94 -9.72
CA LEU A 205 6.98 -0.63 -9.55
C LEU A 205 6.74 0.80 -9.06
N CYS A 206 7.56 1.28 -8.13
CA CYS A 206 7.49 2.64 -7.65
C CYS A 206 7.81 3.66 -8.75
N ALA A 207 8.83 3.39 -9.55
CA ALA A 207 9.17 4.17 -10.73
C ALA A 207 8.05 4.13 -11.77
N ALA A 208 7.51 2.94 -12.05
CA ALA A 208 6.42 2.77 -12.99
C ALA A 208 5.17 3.54 -12.59
N ARG A 209 4.80 3.48 -11.30
CA ARG A 209 3.70 4.27 -10.74
C ARG A 209 3.95 5.77 -10.89
N LYS A 210 5.17 6.23 -10.56
CA LYS A 210 5.53 7.65 -10.60
C LYS A 210 5.50 8.24 -12.00
N LEU A 211 5.78 7.44 -13.03
CA LEU A 211 5.95 7.91 -14.40
C LEU A 211 4.74 7.62 -15.30
N TYR A 212 4.05 6.49 -15.11
CA TYR A 212 3.11 5.96 -16.11
C TYR A 212 1.70 5.69 -15.59
N ALA A 213 1.50 5.50 -14.29
CA ALA A 213 0.18 5.13 -13.73
C ALA A 213 -0.75 6.34 -13.55
N TYR A 214 -1.03 7.05 -14.64
CA TYR A 214 -1.89 8.23 -14.71
C TYR A 214 -3.07 8.04 -15.68
N GLY A 215 -4.02 8.98 -15.65
CA GLY A 215 -5.23 8.92 -16.50
C GLY A 215 -6.28 7.91 -16.05
N GLY A 216 -7.20 7.60 -16.96
CA GLY A 216 -8.31 6.66 -16.71
C GLY A 216 -7.82 5.25 -16.39
N LEU A 217 -8.61 4.51 -15.61
CA LEU A 217 -8.39 3.10 -15.31
C LEU A 217 -9.45 2.25 -16.01
N ARG A 218 -9.01 1.16 -16.62
CA ARG A 218 -9.88 0.12 -17.16
C ARG A 218 -9.41 -1.23 -16.66
N ASP A 219 -10.27 -1.91 -15.93
CA ASP A 219 -10.01 -3.26 -15.41
C ASP A 219 -10.42 -4.33 -16.41
N TYR A 220 -9.64 -5.41 -16.45
CA TYR A 220 -9.85 -6.61 -17.25
C TYR A 220 -9.83 -7.82 -16.32
N PHE A 221 -10.90 -8.00 -15.54
CA PHE A 221 -11.03 -9.09 -14.56
C PHE A 221 -11.90 -10.20 -15.12
N THR A 222 -11.48 -10.72 -16.27
CA THR A 222 -12.26 -11.67 -17.07
C THR A 222 -11.96 -13.12 -16.69
N GLU A 223 -10.69 -13.44 -16.46
CA GLU A 223 -10.24 -14.79 -16.16
C GLU A 223 -9.94 -14.97 -14.67
N LYS A 224 -10.17 -16.19 -14.17
CA LYS A 224 -10.01 -16.52 -12.75
C LYS A 224 -8.58 -16.25 -12.26
N ASN A 225 -7.60 -16.66 -13.06
CA ASN A 225 -6.21 -16.70 -12.66
C ASN A 225 -5.33 -15.68 -13.42
N LEU A 226 -5.92 -14.93 -14.35
CA LEU A 226 -5.27 -13.85 -15.08
C LEU A 226 -6.18 -12.63 -15.07
N ILE A 227 -5.71 -11.57 -14.43
CA ILE A 227 -6.41 -10.28 -14.45
C ILE A 227 -5.45 -9.18 -14.85
N GLY A 228 -5.97 -8.12 -15.44
CA GLY A 228 -5.16 -6.98 -15.80
C GLY A 228 -5.90 -5.67 -15.64
N PHE A 229 -5.17 -4.58 -15.81
CA PHE A 229 -5.76 -3.26 -15.94
C PHE A 229 -4.87 -2.37 -16.80
N VAL A 230 -5.50 -1.35 -17.35
CA VAL A 230 -4.85 -0.32 -18.17
C VAL A 230 -5.03 1.02 -17.51
N ARG A 231 -3.94 1.79 -17.48
CA ARG A 231 -3.92 3.23 -17.23
C ARG A 231 -3.68 3.94 -18.56
N SER A 232 -4.56 4.86 -18.94
CA SER A 232 -4.52 5.48 -20.28
C SER A 232 -3.42 6.54 -20.43
N GLY A 233 -2.86 7.02 -19.32
CA GLY A 233 -2.11 8.28 -19.29
C GLY A 233 -3.05 9.50 -19.29
N ASP A 234 -2.48 10.66 -18.98
CA ASP A 234 -3.12 11.97 -19.05
C ASP A 234 -2.25 12.98 -19.83
N ASP A 235 -2.71 14.22 -19.98
CA ASP A 235 -2.01 15.25 -20.76
C ASP A 235 -0.58 15.54 -20.25
N LYS A 236 -0.32 15.33 -18.95
CA LYS A 236 1.00 15.55 -18.35
C LYS A 236 1.85 14.27 -18.35
N HIS A 237 1.21 13.11 -18.43
CA HIS A 237 1.85 11.80 -18.37
C HIS A 237 1.24 10.88 -19.46
N PRO A 238 1.61 11.10 -20.74
CA PRO A 238 1.07 10.32 -21.84
C PRO A 238 1.59 8.87 -21.82
N GLY A 239 0.95 7.99 -22.59
CA GLY A 239 1.40 6.60 -22.79
C GLY A 239 0.82 5.61 -21.78
N GLY A 240 0.65 6.02 -20.53
CA GLY A 240 0.03 5.17 -19.52
C GLY A 240 0.80 3.87 -19.24
N CYS A 241 0.12 2.87 -18.66
CA CYS A 241 0.68 1.53 -18.47
C CYS A 241 -0.38 0.44 -18.61
N ALA A 242 0.06 -0.78 -18.90
CA ALA A 242 -0.77 -1.98 -18.91
C ALA A 242 -0.16 -2.98 -17.93
N VAL A 243 -0.95 -3.51 -17.01
CA VAL A 243 -0.46 -4.40 -15.96
C VAL A 243 -1.25 -5.68 -16.00
N VAL A 244 -0.54 -6.79 -15.91
CA VAL A 244 -1.10 -8.14 -15.90
C VAL A 244 -0.66 -8.82 -14.62
N MET A 245 -1.55 -9.61 -14.05
CA MET A 245 -1.28 -10.47 -12.91
C MET A 245 -1.74 -11.88 -13.18
N CYS A 246 -0.95 -12.83 -12.69
CA CYS A 246 -1.20 -14.25 -12.82
C CYS A 246 -0.91 -14.95 -11.49
N ASN A 247 -1.82 -15.79 -11.01
CA ASN A 247 -1.59 -16.66 -9.84
C ASN A 247 -1.50 -18.15 -10.22
N LEU A 248 -1.33 -18.47 -11.51
CA LEU A 248 -0.95 -19.82 -11.94
C LEU A 248 0.48 -20.12 -11.51
N LEU A 249 0.68 -21.34 -11.00
CA LEU A 249 2.01 -21.90 -10.79
C LEU A 249 2.66 -22.18 -12.16
N GLU A 250 3.99 -22.19 -12.20
CA GLU A 250 4.73 -22.48 -13.44
C GLU A 250 4.30 -23.82 -14.07
N SER A 251 4.09 -24.84 -13.24
CA SER A 251 3.61 -26.16 -13.66
C SER A 251 2.19 -26.16 -14.24
N GLU A 252 1.40 -25.12 -14.01
CA GLU A 252 0.03 -24.98 -14.49
C GLU A 252 -0.07 -24.16 -15.78
N ARG A 253 1.03 -23.51 -16.20
CA ARG A 253 1.06 -22.70 -17.43
C ARG A 253 1.22 -23.59 -18.65
N THR A 254 0.26 -23.52 -19.56
CA THR A 254 0.29 -24.25 -20.83
C THR A 254 0.59 -23.29 -21.98
N GLY A 255 1.87 -22.93 -22.11
CA GLY A 255 2.35 -21.97 -23.10
C GLY A 255 2.34 -20.52 -22.62
N GLU A 256 2.33 -19.58 -23.57
CA GLU A 256 2.33 -18.15 -23.26
C GLU A 256 1.02 -17.75 -22.58
N THR A 257 1.13 -17.16 -21.40
CA THR A 257 0.01 -16.66 -20.60
C THR A 257 -0.04 -15.15 -20.72
N GLY A 258 -1.22 -14.59 -20.97
CA GLY A 258 -1.39 -13.15 -21.19
C GLY A 258 -2.86 -12.77 -21.25
N ILE A 259 -3.11 -11.46 -21.36
CA ILE A 259 -4.47 -10.92 -21.45
C ILE A 259 -4.55 -9.89 -22.57
N ALA A 260 -5.64 -9.95 -23.34
CA ALA A 260 -5.95 -8.94 -24.34
C ALA A 260 -6.50 -7.69 -23.64
N MET A 261 -5.84 -6.55 -23.81
CA MET A 261 -6.28 -5.27 -23.25
C MET A 261 -6.21 -4.16 -24.30
N ASN A 262 -7.22 -3.29 -24.28
CA ASN A 262 -7.21 -2.05 -25.05
C ASN A 262 -6.54 -0.92 -24.27
N VAL A 263 -5.39 -0.46 -24.77
CA VAL A 263 -4.61 0.69 -24.25
C VAL A 263 -5.01 2.03 -24.88
N GLY A 264 -5.96 2.01 -25.82
CA GLY A 264 -6.40 3.17 -26.60
C GLY A 264 -5.54 3.43 -27.84
N ALA A 265 -6.18 3.92 -28.90
CA ALA A 265 -5.54 4.14 -30.20
C ALA A 265 -4.30 5.06 -30.13
N ASN A 266 -4.36 6.10 -29.28
CA ASN A 266 -3.24 7.04 -29.07
C ASN A 266 -2.00 6.37 -28.45
N ASN A 267 -2.18 5.21 -27.83
CA ASN A 267 -1.10 4.44 -27.22
C ASN A 267 -0.70 3.20 -28.05
N ALA A 268 -1.09 3.14 -29.33
CA ALA A 268 -0.55 2.18 -30.29
C ALA A 268 0.98 2.32 -30.43
N GLY A 269 1.62 1.23 -30.88
CA GLY A 269 3.08 1.14 -31.07
C GLY A 269 3.74 0.05 -30.24
N SER A 270 5.02 0.23 -29.94
CA SER A 270 5.86 -0.73 -29.23
C SER A 270 5.73 -0.58 -27.71
N TRP A 271 5.68 -1.70 -27.00
CA TRP A 271 5.54 -1.78 -25.54
C TRP A 271 6.56 -2.76 -24.95
N LYS A 272 7.20 -2.36 -23.85
CA LYS A 272 8.22 -3.16 -23.14
C LYS A 272 7.78 -3.49 -21.72
N ASN A 273 8.19 -4.65 -21.21
CA ASN A 273 7.95 -5.05 -19.83
C ASN A 273 9.05 -4.49 -18.92
N LEU A 274 8.66 -3.74 -17.89
CA LEU A 274 9.60 -3.14 -16.93
C LEU A 274 10.13 -4.14 -15.90
N LEU A 275 9.33 -5.16 -15.56
CA LEU A 275 9.72 -6.18 -14.58
C LEU A 275 10.55 -7.32 -15.19
N ASP A 276 10.46 -7.48 -16.51
CA ASP A 276 11.29 -8.39 -17.28
C ASP A 276 11.80 -7.67 -18.55
N PRO A 277 12.93 -6.97 -18.46
CA PRO A 277 13.53 -6.28 -19.60
C PRO A 277 13.97 -7.21 -20.74
N SER A 278 14.07 -8.52 -20.48
CA SER A 278 14.44 -9.53 -21.49
C SER A 278 13.24 -10.01 -22.31
N ALA A 279 12.02 -9.73 -21.84
CA ALA A 279 10.79 -10.10 -22.53
C ALA A 279 10.69 -9.45 -23.92
N THR A 280 10.14 -10.19 -24.88
CA THR A 280 9.84 -9.69 -26.21
C THR A 280 8.88 -8.50 -26.13
N THR A 281 9.19 -7.47 -26.91
CA THR A 281 8.35 -6.27 -27.03
C THR A 281 6.98 -6.61 -27.65
N VAL A 282 5.91 -6.08 -27.06
CA VAL A 282 4.55 -6.18 -27.61
C VAL A 282 4.31 -5.06 -28.61
N THR A 283 3.75 -5.39 -29.77
CA THR A 283 3.30 -4.38 -30.74
C THR A 283 1.79 -4.24 -30.69
N VAL A 284 1.32 -3.06 -30.31
CA VAL A 284 -0.10 -2.70 -30.26
C VAL A 284 -0.51 -2.03 -31.57
N PRO A 285 -1.52 -2.56 -32.29
CA PRO A 285 -2.02 -1.97 -33.53
C PRO A 285 -2.76 -0.65 -33.29
N SER A 286 -3.09 0.07 -34.36
CA SER A 286 -3.80 1.37 -34.32
C SER A 286 -5.17 1.33 -33.63
N SER A 287 -5.79 0.16 -33.48
CA SER A 287 -7.02 -0.02 -32.70
C SER A 287 -6.80 0.09 -31.19
N GLY A 288 -5.54 0.03 -30.73
CA GLY A 288 -5.17 0.03 -29.32
C GLY A 288 -5.34 -1.32 -28.61
N ASN A 289 -5.80 -2.38 -29.29
CA ASN A 289 -5.96 -3.71 -28.71
C ASN A 289 -4.64 -4.49 -28.75
N GLY A 290 -3.98 -4.63 -27.60
CA GLY A 290 -2.74 -5.39 -27.45
C GLY A 290 -2.96 -6.72 -26.73
N TRP A 291 -2.14 -7.71 -27.07
CA TRP A 291 -1.96 -8.92 -26.25
C TRP A 291 -0.77 -8.69 -25.32
N PHE A 292 -0.97 -8.79 -24.01
CA PHE A 292 0.06 -8.52 -23.00
C PHE A 292 0.44 -9.80 -22.25
N PRO A 293 1.61 -10.39 -22.54
CA PRO A 293 2.11 -11.57 -21.84
C PRO A 293 2.44 -11.30 -20.37
N CYS A 294 2.42 -12.37 -19.57
CA CYS A 294 2.81 -12.37 -18.17
C CYS A 294 3.47 -13.71 -17.83
N SER A 295 4.78 -13.80 -18.06
CA SER A 295 5.59 -14.98 -17.73
C SER A 295 5.60 -15.27 -16.23
N GLU A 296 5.70 -14.22 -15.41
CA GLU A 296 5.75 -14.29 -13.95
C GLU A 296 4.38 -14.04 -13.31
N GLN A 297 4.36 -13.72 -12.01
CA GLN A 297 3.12 -13.38 -11.29
C GLN A 297 2.60 -11.98 -11.66
N VAL A 298 3.47 -11.06 -12.07
CA VAL A 298 3.08 -9.71 -12.53
C VAL A 298 3.96 -9.26 -13.68
N ALA A 299 3.35 -8.61 -14.67
CA ALA A 299 4.03 -7.91 -15.75
C ALA A 299 3.54 -6.46 -15.83
N VAL A 300 4.46 -5.53 -16.07
CA VAL A 300 4.16 -4.09 -16.20
C VAL A 300 4.68 -3.61 -17.54
N TRP A 301 3.76 -3.41 -18.46
CA TRP A 301 4.04 -2.96 -19.81
C TRP A 301 3.89 -1.44 -19.90
N VAL A 302 4.87 -0.79 -20.53
CA VAL A 302 4.82 0.64 -20.86
C VAL A 302 5.22 0.85 -22.32
N LYS A 303 4.70 1.92 -22.92
CA LYS A 303 5.07 2.31 -24.28
C LYS A 303 6.59 2.61 -24.35
N SER A 304 7.25 2.07 -25.36
CA SER A 304 8.69 2.24 -25.63
C SER A 304 9.04 3.60 -26.21
#